data_AF-A0A9P0QEW5-F1
#
_entry.id   AF-A0A9P0QEW5-F1
#
_cell.length_a   1.000
_cell.length_b   1.000
_cell.length_c   1.000
_cell.angle_alpha   90.00
_cell.angle_beta   90.00
_cell.angle_gamma   90.00
#
_symmetry.space_group_name_H-M   'P 1'
#
loop_
_entity.id
_entity.type
_entity.pdbx_description
1 polymer ?
#
loop_
_entity_poly.entity_id
_entity_poly.type
_entity_poly.pdbx_seq_one_letter_code
_entity_poly.pdbx_strand_id
1 'polypeptide(L)'
;MHQAITQTDKKLTPLNLSETSLNPEAKITPMQDLVGQWKAKPLHGRYRSRIDDNAIDTKASQGWLQSGNLFLETEGFIASIQDQKLQRWIEKPLHGRHANEISQENVDKKASNYWLTSGQMFPETEGFLVAIQDQVIPTNNYKRFILKNLQQSDKCRYGCQDSETHVTGGCQAFAPTDYKERHDIAAKIIHQELAYKLKLTECKLQYYKYTPQCVLENDKYKLYWDRTVLTDQYIKQNRPDIIIVDKGAQKVTLIDVAIPNSNNLTYKNNEKVAKYRELEFQIKRQWKMKYVETIPIIMSSTGVIPRSLLENIKALELSENIHKIIQKGVLLATARIVRKFMGNAST
;
A
#
# COMPACT_ATOMS: atom_id res chain seq x y z
N MET A 1 -2.72 7.94 26.04
CA MET A 1 -2.94 7.69 24.59
C MET A 1 -3.98 8.65 24.02
N HIS A 2 -5.20 8.68 24.56
CA HIS A 2 -6.26 9.62 24.16
C HIS A 2 -5.83 11.11 24.20
N GLN A 3 -5.19 11.58 25.28
CA GLN A 3 -4.66 12.95 25.40
C GLN A 3 -3.64 13.34 24.31
N ALA A 4 -2.83 12.38 23.84
CA ALA A 4 -1.84 12.62 22.79
C ALA A 4 -2.51 12.69 21.40
N ILE A 5 -3.61 11.96 21.21
CA ILE A 5 -4.40 11.96 19.97
C ILE A 5 -5.18 13.28 19.84
N THR A 6 -5.76 13.78 20.95
CA THR A 6 -6.50 15.04 21.01
C THR A 6 -5.62 16.28 20.78
N GLN A 7 -4.38 16.29 21.27
CA GLN A 7 -3.43 17.40 21.04
C GLN A 7 -2.91 17.50 19.59
N THR A 8 -3.11 16.45 18.78
CA THR A 8 -2.52 16.35 17.43
C THR A 8 -3.55 16.55 16.31
N ASP A 9 -4.84 16.60 16.66
CA ASP A 9 -5.92 16.86 15.70
C ASP A 9 -5.96 18.34 15.28
N LYS A 10 -6.02 18.59 13.96
CA LYS A 10 -5.89 19.91 13.32
C LYS A 10 -7.11 20.27 12.46
N LYS A 11 -8.32 19.80 12.84
CA LYS A 11 -9.59 20.07 12.14
C LYS A 11 -9.68 19.57 10.69
N LEU A 12 -9.10 18.40 10.38
CA LEU A 12 -9.10 17.84 9.01
C LEU A 12 -9.94 16.56 8.85
N THR A 13 -10.60 16.10 9.93
CA THR A 13 -11.52 14.96 9.91
C THR A 13 -12.91 15.40 10.37
N PRO A 14 -14.00 14.75 9.91
CA PRO A 14 -15.37 15.11 10.31
C PRO A 14 -15.66 14.98 11.82
N LEU A 15 -14.79 14.27 12.55
CA LEU A 15 -14.95 13.97 13.98
C LEU A 15 -14.32 15.01 14.91
N ASN A 16 -13.42 15.87 14.39
CA ASN A 16 -12.86 17.07 15.05
C ASN A 16 -12.63 16.92 16.58
N LEU A 17 -11.78 15.97 16.96
CA LEU A 17 -11.49 15.58 18.34
C LEU A 17 -10.77 16.68 19.16
N SER A 18 -10.16 17.66 18.49
CA SER A 18 -9.52 18.86 19.05
C SER A 18 -10.50 20.00 19.37
N GLU A 19 -11.74 19.91 18.90
CA GLU A 19 -12.76 20.90 19.20
C GLU A 19 -13.29 20.72 20.64
N THR A 20 -12.91 21.63 21.53
CA THR A 20 -13.54 21.83 22.85
C THR A 20 -14.87 22.56 22.76
N SER A 21 -15.43 22.77 21.55
CA SER A 21 -16.81 23.24 21.38
C SER A 21 -17.85 22.12 21.46
N LEU A 22 -17.49 20.95 22.00
CA LEU A 22 -18.47 20.25 22.81
C LEU A 22 -18.66 21.09 24.05
N ASN A 23 -19.76 21.83 24.05
CA ASN A 23 -20.36 22.59 25.15
C ASN A 23 -19.65 22.28 26.50
N PRO A 24 -19.05 23.26 27.19
CA PRO A 24 -18.45 23.05 28.51
C PRO A 24 -19.43 22.43 29.53
N GLU A 25 -20.73 22.43 29.22
CA GLU A 25 -21.77 21.76 29.98
C GLU A 25 -22.12 20.33 29.49
N ALA A 26 -21.36 19.74 28.57
CA ALA A 26 -21.55 18.35 28.15
C ALA A 26 -21.12 17.44 29.29
N LYS A 27 -22.04 17.29 30.26
CA LYS A 27 -21.97 16.36 31.38
C LYS A 27 -21.43 15.05 30.85
N ILE A 28 -20.30 14.60 31.41
CA ILE A 28 -19.82 13.22 31.24
C ILE A 28 -21.03 12.37 31.54
N THR A 29 -21.60 11.78 30.48
CA THR A 29 -22.84 11.02 30.61
C THR A 29 -22.46 9.81 31.44
N PRO A 30 -23.00 9.67 32.66
CA PRO A 30 -22.70 8.53 33.52
C PRO A 30 -22.82 7.25 32.72
N MET A 31 -21.93 6.28 32.97
CA MET A 31 -21.95 4.99 32.26
C MET A 31 -23.37 4.36 32.24
N GLN A 32 -24.16 4.59 33.29
CA GLN A 32 -25.55 4.15 33.40
C GLN A 32 -26.48 4.78 32.36
N ASP A 33 -26.30 6.06 32.04
CA ASP A 33 -27.06 6.79 31.04
C ASP A 33 -26.66 6.37 29.62
N LEU A 34 -25.37 6.10 29.38
CA LEU A 34 -24.87 5.53 28.11
C LEU A 34 -25.42 4.11 27.88
N VAL A 35 -25.50 3.29 28.95
CA VAL A 35 -26.12 1.96 28.92
C VAL A 35 -27.62 2.07 28.66
N GLY A 36 -28.31 3.08 29.22
CA GLY A 36 -29.71 3.37 28.93
C GLY A 36 -29.95 3.73 27.46
N GLN A 37 -29.14 4.62 26.89
CA GLN A 37 -29.20 4.99 25.48
C GLN A 37 -28.92 3.80 24.56
N TRP A 38 -28.01 2.91 24.95
CA TRP A 38 -27.71 1.69 24.19
C TRP A 38 -28.87 0.70 24.21
N LYS A 39 -29.49 0.46 25.36
CA LYS A 39 -30.71 -0.38 25.51
C LYS A 39 -31.87 0.09 24.65
N ALA A 40 -32.03 1.40 24.49
CA ALA A 40 -33.09 2.00 23.69
C ALA A 40 -32.90 1.84 22.17
N LYS A 41 -31.74 1.36 21.69
CA LYS A 41 -31.49 1.21 20.25
C LYS A 41 -32.30 0.02 19.67
N PRO A 42 -33.08 0.22 18.58
CA PRO A 42 -34.03 -0.77 18.07
C PRO A 42 -33.45 -2.12 17.66
N LEU A 43 -32.15 -2.20 17.31
CA LEU A 43 -31.47 -3.43 16.88
C LEU A 43 -30.33 -3.79 17.84
N HIS A 44 -29.42 -2.85 18.07
CA HIS A 44 -28.20 -3.06 18.86
C HIS A 44 -28.44 -3.07 20.38
N GLY A 45 -29.59 -2.57 20.85
CA GLY A 45 -29.98 -2.57 22.26
C GLY A 45 -30.77 -3.80 22.70
N ARG A 46 -31.31 -4.58 21.75
CA ARG A 46 -32.27 -5.67 22.00
C ARG A 46 -31.75 -6.72 22.98
N TYR A 47 -30.48 -7.08 22.88
CA TYR A 47 -29.89 -8.06 23.79
C TYR A 47 -29.83 -7.51 25.21
N ARG A 48 -29.31 -6.28 25.37
CA ARG A 48 -29.17 -5.63 26.68
C ARG A 48 -30.52 -5.22 27.29
N SER A 49 -31.52 -4.91 26.47
CA SER A 49 -32.87 -4.59 26.94
C SER A 49 -33.64 -5.84 27.39
N ARG A 50 -33.38 -7.00 26.76
CA ARG A 50 -34.05 -8.26 27.09
C ARG A 50 -33.38 -8.99 28.26
N ILE A 51 -32.06 -8.87 28.42
CA ILE A 51 -31.36 -9.63 29.47
C ILE A 51 -31.63 -9.14 30.90
N ASP A 52 -32.26 -7.98 31.02
CA ASP A 52 -32.69 -7.38 32.29
C ASP A 52 -34.20 -7.62 32.56
N ASP A 53 -34.86 -8.47 31.77
CA ASP A 53 -36.23 -8.93 32.02
C ASP A 53 -36.23 -9.88 33.22
N ASN A 54 -37.19 -9.71 34.14
CA ASN A 54 -37.33 -10.53 35.34
C ASN A 54 -37.58 -12.01 35.04
N ALA A 55 -38.05 -12.36 33.84
CA ALA A 55 -38.21 -13.73 33.39
C ALA A 55 -36.90 -14.38 32.88
N ILE A 56 -35.81 -13.60 32.74
CA ILE A 56 -34.55 -14.05 32.19
C ILE A 56 -33.52 -14.17 33.31
N ASP A 57 -32.97 -15.37 33.50
CA ASP A 57 -31.82 -15.58 34.37
C ASP A 57 -30.58 -14.92 33.74
N THR A 58 -30.34 -13.66 34.13
CA THR A 58 -29.22 -12.85 33.66
C THR A 58 -27.88 -13.51 33.96
N LYS A 59 -27.76 -14.24 35.07
CA LYS A 59 -26.51 -14.87 35.51
C LYS A 59 -26.19 -16.10 34.67
N ALA A 60 -27.18 -16.94 34.37
CA ALA A 60 -27.04 -18.04 33.41
C ALA A 60 -26.81 -17.52 31.98
N SER A 61 -27.55 -16.48 31.57
CA SER A 61 -27.49 -15.92 30.21
C SER A 61 -26.20 -15.14 29.90
N GLN A 62 -25.47 -14.69 30.93
CA GLN A 62 -24.16 -14.03 30.82
C GLN A 62 -23.01 -14.93 31.32
N GLY A 63 -23.30 -16.18 31.68
CA GLY A 63 -22.29 -17.13 32.17
C GLY A 63 -21.14 -17.34 31.17
N TRP A 64 -21.40 -17.23 29.87
CA TRP A 64 -20.39 -17.29 28.80
C TRP A 64 -19.36 -16.15 28.80
N LEU A 65 -19.67 -15.00 29.43
CA LEU A 65 -18.71 -13.89 29.59
C LEU A 65 -17.72 -14.11 30.73
N GLN A 66 -18.08 -14.95 31.71
CA GLN A 66 -17.29 -15.23 32.92
C GLN A 66 -16.63 -16.62 32.86
N SER A 67 -17.16 -17.52 32.06
CA SER A 67 -16.59 -18.83 31.79
C SER A 67 -15.66 -18.68 30.59
N GLY A 68 -14.35 -18.73 30.80
CA GLY A 68 -13.33 -18.71 29.74
C GLY A 68 -13.33 -19.94 28.82
N ASN A 69 -14.46 -20.63 28.71
CA ASN A 69 -14.72 -21.72 27.80
C ASN A 69 -16.10 -21.44 27.18
N LEU A 70 -16.15 -20.68 26.08
CA LEU A 70 -17.15 -21.04 25.09
C LEU A 70 -16.87 -22.52 24.79
N PHE A 71 -17.89 -23.38 24.86
CA PHE A 71 -17.75 -24.80 24.49
C PHE A 71 -16.94 -24.90 23.19
N LEU A 72 -15.99 -25.84 23.08
CA LEU A 72 -15.17 -26.03 21.86
C LEU A 72 -16.05 -26.08 20.60
N GLU A 73 -17.27 -26.62 20.75
CA GLU A 73 -18.30 -26.71 19.73
C GLU A 73 -18.87 -25.33 19.36
N THR A 74 -19.00 -24.39 20.30
CA THR A 74 -19.50 -23.02 20.05
C THR A 74 -18.40 -22.12 19.50
N GLU A 75 -17.17 -22.24 19.99
CA GLU A 75 -16.01 -21.57 19.37
C GLU A 75 -15.78 -22.11 17.95
N GLY A 76 -15.85 -23.43 17.78
CA GLY A 76 -15.80 -24.10 16.48
C GLY A 76 -16.97 -23.70 15.57
N PHE A 77 -18.17 -23.49 16.12
CA PHE A 77 -19.32 -23.00 15.35
C PHE A 77 -19.15 -21.53 14.91
N ILE A 78 -18.66 -20.65 15.80
CA ILE A 78 -18.38 -19.25 15.46
C ILE A 78 -17.23 -19.17 14.45
N ALA A 79 -16.15 -19.92 14.66
CA ALA A 79 -15.03 -20.02 13.73
C ALA A 79 -15.47 -20.56 12.37
N SER A 80 -16.27 -21.63 12.33
CA SER A 80 -16.80 -22.17 11.07
C SER A 80 -17.76 -21.22 10.36
N ILE A 81 -18.60 -20.44 11.07
CA ILE A 81 -19.41 -19.39 10.46
C ILE A 81 -18.52 -18.26 9.92
N GLN A 82 -17.49 -17.86 10.66
CA GLN A 82 -16.54 -16.85 10.21
C GLN A 82 -15.76 -17.32 8.99
N ASP A 83 -15.29 -18.57 8.98
CA ASP A 83 -14.63 -19.20 7.85
C ASP A 83 -15.57 -19.30 6.65
N GLN A 84 -16.81 -19.75 6.82
CA GLN A 84 -17.80 -19.77 5.74
C GLN A 84 -18.06 -18.37 5.17
N LYS A 85 -18.16 -17.35 6.02
CA LYS A 85 -18.32 -15.96 5.58
C LYS A 85 -17.08 -15.44 4.86
N LEU A 86 -15.90 -15.80 5.36
CA LEU A 86 -14.61 -15.45 4.76
C LEU A 86 -14.48 -16.10 3.38
N GLN A 87 -14.77 -17.40 3.25
CA GLN A 87 -14.77 -18.10 1.96
C GLN A 87 -15.76 -17.47 0.98
N ARG A 88 -17.00 -17.23 1.40
CA ARG A 88 -17.99 -16.53 0.57
C ARG A 88 -17.55 -15.12 0.16
N TRP A 89 -16.74 -14.44 0.97
CA TRP A 89 -16.17 -13.14 0.62
C TRP A 89 -15.01 -13.27 -0.38
N ILE A 90 -14.11 -14.23 -0.18
CA ILE A 90 -12.99 -14.55 -1.09
C ILE A 90 -13.51 -14.96 -2.49
N GLU A 91 -14.64 -15.67 -2.54
CA GLU A 91 -15.30 -16.08 -3.78
C GLU A 91 -15.93 -14.91 -4.56
N LYS A 92 -16.08 -13.73 -3.95
CA LYS A 92 -16.66 -12.57 -4.65
C LYS A 92 -15.70 -12.10 -5.76
N PRO A 93 -16.15 -11.98 -7.02
CA PRO A 93 -15.28 -11.60 -8.14
C PRO A 93 -14.57 -10.25 -7.99
N LEU A 94 -15.17 -9.30 -7.27
CA LEU A 94 -14.60 -7.97 -7.03
C LEU A 94 -13.90 -7.93 -5.67
N HIS A 95 -14.67 -8.04 -4.58
CA HIS A 95 -14.18 -7.90 -3.20
C HIS A 95 -13.19 -9.01 -2.76
N GLY A 96 -13.26 -10.19 -3.37
CA GLY A 96 -12.34 -11.29 -3.09
C GLY A 96 -10.98 -11.16 -3.79
N ARG A 97 -10.82 -10.21 -4.74
CA ARG A 97 -9.58 -10.10 -5.53
C ARG A 97 -8.36 -9.89 -4.68
N HIS A 98 -8.38 -8.93 -3.76
CA HIS A 98 -7.20 -8.67 -2.92
C HIS A 98 -6.83 -9.90 -2.09
N ALA A 99 -7.81 -10.61 -1.54
CA ALA A 99 -7.59 -11.85 -0.79
C ALA A 99 -6.97 -12.96 -1.64
N ASN A 100 -7.43 -13.11 -2.89
CA ASN A 100 -6.85 -14.05 -3.84
C ASN A 100 -5.43 -13.63 -4.26
N GLU A 101 -5.18 -12.33 -4.48
CA GLU A 101 -3.85 -11.79 -4.81
C GLU A 101 -2.81 -12.06 -3.72
N ILE A 102 -3.14 -11.79 -2.46
CA ILE A 102 -2.21 -12.01 -1.33
C ILE A 102 -2.02 -13.48 -0.97
N SER A 103 -2.87 -14.37 -1.50
CA SER A 103 -2.79 -15.82 -1.29
C SER A 103 -1.95 -16.53 -2.34
N GLN A 104 -1.47 -15.81 -3.36
CA GLN A 104 -0.56 -16.38 -4.36
C GLN A 104 0.78 -16.78 -3.73
N GLU A 105 1.36 -17.90 -4.18
CA GLU A 105 2.59 -18.46 -3.61
C GLU A 105 3.80 -17.53 -3.72
N ASN A 106 3.86 -16.71 -4.77
CA ASN A 106 4.93 -15.75 -5.02
C ASN A 106 4.78 -14.43 -4.25
N VAL A 107 3.72 -14.28 -3.45
CA VAL A 107 3.43 -13.08 -2.67
C VAL A 107 3.75 -13.32 -1.19
N ASP A 108 4.28 -12.28 -0.53
CA ASP A 108 4.42 -12.27 0.92
C ASP A 108 3.17 -11.63 1.54
N LYS A 109 2.29 -12.47 2.10
CA LYS A 109 1.03 -12.04 2.71
C LYS A 109 1.24 -11.14 3.92
N LYS A 110 2.28 -11.39 4.73
CA LYS A 110 2.54 -10.63 5.95
C LYS A 110 3.07 -9.24 5.62
N ALA A 111 4.03 -9.15 4.69
CA ALA A 111 4.57 -7.89 4.20
C ALA A 111 3.49 -7.08 3.48
N SER A 112 2.66 -7.71 2.64
CA SER A 112 1.57 -7.05 1.91
C SER A 112 0.53 -6.39 2.83
N ASN A 113 0.30 -6.95 4.02
CA ASN A 113 -0.65 -6.44 5.01
C ASN A 113 0.00 -5.66 6.16
N TYR A 114 1.32 -5.45 6.12
CA TYR A 114 2.04 -4.78 7.22
C TYR A 114 1.46 -3.40 7.52
N TRP A 115 1.12 -2.63 6.48
CA TRP A 115 0.59 -1.27 6.62
C TRP A 115 -0.66 -1.20 7.52
N LEU A 116 -1.55 -2.20 7.47
CA LEU A 116 -2.75 -2.30 8.32
C LEU A 116 -2.45 -2.54 9.80
N THR A 117 -1.29 -3.10 10.12
CA THR A 117 -0.88 -3.42 11.50
C THR A 117 0.16 -2.45 12.05
N SER A 118 0.71 -1.60 11.20
CA SER A 118 1.82 -0.71 11.53
C SER A 118 1.40 0.50 12.39
N GLY A 119 0.12 0.90 12.33
CA GLY A 119 -0.38 2.12 12.96
C GLY A 119 0.24 3.41 12.41
N GLN A 120 0.83 3.35 11.21
CA GLN A 120 1.59 4.47 10.62
C GLN A 120 0.77 5.35 9.67
N MET A 121 -0.50 5.02 9.43
CA MET A 121 -1.42 5.78 8.59
C MET A 121 -2.64 6.20 9.40
N PHE A 122 -3.29 7.27 8.96
CA PHE A 122 -4.55 7.70 9.55
C PHE A 122 -5.65 6.69 9.22
N PRO A 123 -6.57 6.38 10.17
CA PRO A 123 -7.66 5.43 9.94
C PRO A 123 -8.49 5.72 8.69
N GLU A 124 -8.70 7.00 8.36
CA GLU A 124 -9.41 7.44 7.16
C GLU A 124 -8.65 7.09 5.88
N THR A 125 -7.32 7.17 5.91
CA THR A 125 -6.47 6.79 4.78
C THR A 125 -6.42 5.27 4.64
N GLU A 126 -6.39 4.54 5.76
CA GLU A 126 -6.43 3.08 5.73
C GLU A 126 -7.74 2.56 5.15
N GLY A 127 -8.89 3.05 5.63
CA GLY A 127 -10.20 2.70 5.09
C GLY A 127 -10.32 3.05 3.60
N PHE A 128 -9.75 4.18 3.18
CA PHE A 128 -9.74 4.55 1.76
C PHE A 128 -8.87 3.62 0.90
N LEU A 129 -7.72 3.18 1.40
CA LEU A 129 -6.86 2.22 0.72
C LEU A 129 -7.51 0.84 0.62
N VAL A 130 -8.23 0.39 1.66
CA VAL A 130 -9.03 -0.84 1.59
C VAL A 130 -10.10 -0.72 0.50
N ALA A 131 -10.79 0.42 0.39
CA ALA A 131 -11.76 0.64 -0.69
C ALA A 131 -11.12 0.62 -2.09
N ILE A 132 -9.87 1.06 -2.22
CA ILE A 132 -9.08 0.96 -3.47
C ILE A 132 -8.74 -0.51 -3.77
N GLN A 133 -8.30 -1.28 -2.76
CA GLN A 133 -7.99 -2.70 -2.90
C GLN A 133 -9.21 -3.54 -3.27
N ASP A 134 -10.36 -3.23 -2.67
CA ASP A 134 -11.64 -3.86 -2.96
C ASP A 134 -12.25 -3.39 -4.29
N GLN A 135 -11.63 -2.39 -4.93
CA GLN A 135 -12.05 -1.79 -6.20
C GLN A 135 -13.50 -1.24 -6.18
N VAL A 136 -13.92 -0.73 -5.03
CA VAL A 136 -15.26 -0.15 -4.80
C VAL A 136 -15.27 1.38 -4.95
N ILE A 137 -14.25 1.93 -5.60
CA ILE A 137 -14.18 3.36 -5.91
C ILE A 137 -15.26 3.68 -6.95
N PRO A 138 -16.09 4.73 -6.75
CA PRO A 138 -17.20 5.05 -7.67
C PRO A 138 -16.71 5.75 -8.94
N THR A 139 -15.97 4.99 -9.75
CA THR A 139 -15.55 5.31 -11.12
C THR A 139 -16.74 5.26 -12.08
N ASN A 140 -16.56 5.76 -13.30
CA ASN A 140 -17.61 5.70 -14.32
C ASN A 140 -17.85 4.25 -14.74
N ASN A 141 -16.77 3.47 -14.90
CA ASN A 141 -16.85 2.02 -15.15
C ASN A 141 -17.66 1.30 -14.05
N TYR A 142 -17.34 1.54 -12.77
CA TYR A 142 -18.06 0.93 -11.66
C TYR A 142 -19.56 1.29 -11.68
N LYS A 143 -19.89 2.57 -11.84
CA LYS A 143 -21.29 3.03 -11.91
C LYS A 143 -22.04 2.40 -13.09
N ARG A 144 -21.41 2.31 -14.26
CA ARG A 144 -22.05 1.79 -15.47
C ARG A 144 -22.26 0.29 -15.41
N PHE A 145 -21.22 -0.49 -15.07
CA PHE A 145 -21.26 -1.95 -15.19
C PHE A 145 -21.67 -2.66 -13.90
N ILE A 146 -21.31 -2.12 -12.73
CA ILE A 146 -21.64 -2.74 -11.44
C ILE A 146 -22.98 -2.23 -10.91
N LEU A 147 -23.18 -0.90 -10.88
CA LEU A 147 -24.46 -0.30 -10.46
C LEU A 147 -25.50 -0.28 -11.58
N LYS A 148 -25.16 -0.74 -12.78
CA LYS A 148 -26.03 -0.78 -13.97
C LYS A 148 -26.63 0.58 -14.34
N ASN A 149 -25.93 1.67 -14.05
CA ASN A 149 -26.34 3.01 -14.48
C ASN A 149 -25.91 3.27 -15.93
N LEU A 150 -26.78 2.92 -16.87
CA LEU A 150 -26.51 3.00 -18.32
C LEU A 150 -26.33 4.43 -18.84
N GLN A 151 -26.75 5.45 -18.09
CA GLN A 151 -26.54 6.86 -18.45
C GLN A 151 -25.09 7.32 -18.22
N GLN A 152 -24.30 6.55 -17.47
CA GLN A 152 -22.91 6.88 -17.22
C GLN A 152 -22.04 6.60 -18.45
N SER A 153 -21.10 7.50 -18.73
CA SER A 153 -20.08 7.31 -19.76
C SER A 153 -19.28 6.01 -19.55
N ASP A 154 -18.89 5.36 -20.63
CA ASP A 154 -17.92 4.25 -20.68
C ASP A 154 -16.46 4.74 -20.59
N LYS A 155 -16.25 6.05 -20.69
CA LYS A 155 -14.96 6.70 -20.50
C LYS A 155 -14.74 7.10 -19.05
N CYS A 156 -13.46 7.15 -18.70
CA CYS A 156 -12.96 7.61 -17.42
C CYS A 156 -13.26 9.11 -17.28
N ARG A 157 -13.15 9.66 -16.08
CA ARG A 157 -13.38 11.10 -15.81
C ARG A 157 -12.48 12.05 -16.61
N TYR A 158 -11.38 11.53 -17.14
CA TYR A 158 -10.38 12.24 -17.94
C TYR A 158 -10.44 11.85 -19.43
N GLY A 159 -11.53 11.22 -19.90
CA GLY A 159 -11.78 10.94 -21.32
C GLY A 159 -11.10 9.70 -21.91
N CYS A 160 -10.38 8.94 -21.09
CA CYS A 160 -9.71 7.69 -21.43
C CYS A 160 -10.62 6.44 -21.30
N GLN A 161 -10.22 5.31 -21.88
CA GLN A 161 -10.97 4.06 -21.73
C GLN A 161 -10.87 3.57 -20.28
N ASP A 162 -12.01 3.46 -19.59
CA ASP A 162 -12.06 3.11 -18.16
C ASP A 162 -12.17 1.59 -17.97
N SER A 163 -11.45 1.06 -16.98
CA SER A 163 -11.47 -0.34 -16.56
C SER A 163 -11.33 -0.46 -15.05
N GLU A 164 -11.52 -1.64 -14.47
CA GLU A 164 -11.60 -1.81 -13.01
C GLU A 164 -10.33 -1.39 -12.27
N THR A 165 -9.13 -1.63 -12.84
CA THR A 165 -7.83 -1.24 -12.26
C THR A 165 -7.21 -0.02 -12.95
N HIS A 166 -8.04 0.72 -13.69
CA HIS A 166 -7.61 1.82 -14.53
C HIS A 166 -7.02 2.97 -13.72
N VAL A 167 -7.66 3.38 -12.63
CA VAL A 167 -7.23 4.57 -11.86
C VAL A 167 -5.84 4.36 -11.25
N THR A 168 -5.54 3.15 -10.78
CA THR A 168 -4.30 2.85 -10.06
C THR A 168 -3.10 2.65 -10.97
N GLY A 169 -3.28 2.30 -12.25
CA GLY A 169 -2.14 2.03 -13.14
C GLY A 169 -2.42 2.03 -14.65
N GLY A 170 -3.62 2.36 -15.10
CA GLY A 170 -4.03 2.34 -16.52
C GLY A 170 -4.44 3.71 -17.09
N CYS A 171 -4.55 4.75 -16.27
CA CYS A 171 -5.02 6.06 -16.71
C CYS A 171 -3.91 6.86 -17.39
N GLN A 172 -4.04 7.04 -18.71
CA GLN A 172 -3.07 7.78 -19.53
C GLN A 172 -2.87 9.23 -19.04
N ALA A 173 -3.91 9.85 -18.47
CA ALA A 173 -3.84 11.20 -17.93
C ALA A 173 -2.88 11.32 -16.72
N PHE A 174 -2.67 10.24 -15.96
CA PHE A 174 -1.82 10.22 -14.77
C PHE A 174 -0.43 9.61 -15.03
N ALA A 175 -0.24 8.97 -16.19
CA ALA A 175 1.03 8.35 -16.56
C ALA A 175 2.24 9.30 -16.57
N PRO A 176 2.19 10.50 -17.19
CA PRO A 176 3.37 11.37 -17.28
C PRO A 176 3.74 12.06 -15.96
N THR A 177 2.79 12.17 -15.01
CA THR A 177 2.95 12.93 -13.77
C THR A 177 2.86 12.03 -12.54
N ASP A 178 1.67 11.63 -12.14
CA ASP A 178 1.44 11.07 -10.80
C ASP A 178 1.94 9.62 -10.70
N TYR A 179 1.86 8.83 -11.78
CA TYR A 179 2.48 7.49 -11.80
C TYR A 179 4.00 7.56 -11.75
N LYS A 180 4.60 8.56 -12.42
CA LYS A 180 6.03 8.85 -12.33
C LYS A 180 6.42 9.29 -10.92
N GLU A 181 5.67 10.18 -10.28
CA GLU A 181 5.95 10.60 -8.90
C GLU A 181 5.89 9.40 -7.93
N ARG A 182 4.87 8.54 -8.04
CA ARG A 182 4.76 7.33 -7.21
C ARG A 182 5.94 6.37 -7.41
N HIS A 183 6.37 6.20 -8.65
CA HIS A 183 7.56 5.43 -8.99
C HIS A 183 8.82 6.03 -8.35
N ASP A 184 9.02 7.34 -8.52
CA ASP A 184 10.19 8.05 -8.03
C ASP A 184 10.27 8.06 -6.50
N ILE A 185 9.14 8.03 -5.79
CA ILE A 185 9.13 7.86 -4.33
C ILE A 185 9.84 6.54 -3.93
N ALA A 186 9.50 5.43 -4.57
CA ALA A 186 10.12 4.13 -4.29
C ALA A 186 11.62 4.14 -4.64
N ALA A 187 11.97 4.68 -5.81
CA ALA A 187 13.36 4.81 -6.24
C ALA A 187 14.18 5.70 -5.30
N LYS A 188 13.64 6.84 -4.85
CA LYS A 188 14.32 7.76 -3.90
C LYS A 188 14.65 7.08 -2.58
N ILE A 189 13.73 6.25 -2.05
CA ILE A 189 13.94 5.49 -0.82
C ILE A 189 15.12 4.52 -0.99
N ILE A 190 15.15 3.76 -2.09
CA ILE A 190 16.25 2.83 -2.40
C ILE A 190 17.57 3.60 -2.55
N HIS A 191 17.58 4.68 -3.34
CA HIS A 191 18.78 5.47 -3.59
C HIS A 191 19.37 6.04 -2.29
N GLN A 192 18.54 6.60 -1.41
CA GLN A 192 19.00 7.16 -0.14
C GLN A 192 19.63 6.08 0.76
N GLU A 193 19.00 4.92 0.87
CA GLU A 193 19.52 3.82 1.69
C GLU A 193 20.82 3.26 1.12
N LEU A 194 20.98 3.21 -0.20
CA LEU A 194 22.25 2.85 -0.84
C LEU A 194 23.32 3.92 -0.64
N ALA A 195 22.99 5.20 -0.81
CA ALA A 195 23.93 6.30 -0.58
C ALA A 195 24.49 6.29 0.85
N TYR A 196 23.61 6.04 1.83
CA TYR A 196 24.00 5.90 3.23
C TYR A 196 24.86 4.65 3.47
N LYS A 197 24.42 3.47 2.99
CA LYS A 197 25.16 2.20 3.12
C LYS A 197 26.57 2.30 2.55
N LEU A 198 26.71 2.89 1.37
CA LEU A 198 27.97 3.01 0.64
C LEU A 198 28.87 4.16 1.14
N LYS A 199 28.48 4.84 2.22
CA LYS A 199 29.19 5.99 2.81
C LYS A 199 29.42 7.11 1.78
N LEU A 200 28.41 7.35 0.95
CA LEU A 200 28.35 8.47 0.00
C LEU A 200 27.62 9.68 0.60
N THR A 201 26.85 9.46 1.66
CA THR A 201 26.18 10.49 2.45
C THR A 201 26.28 10.16 3.93
N GLU A 202 26.44 11.18 4.77
CA GLU A 202 26.66 11.01 6.21
C GLU A 202 25.38 10.71 7.01
N CYS A 203 24.22 11.19 6.54
CA CYS A 203 22.97 11.04 7.26
C CYS A 203 21.79 10.76 6.32
N LYS A 204 20.69 10.28 6.93
CA LYS A 204 19.43 9.99 6.25
C LYS A 204 18.41 11.08 6.57
N LEU A 205 17.70 11.52 5.54
CA LEU A 205 16.55 12.41 5.66
C LEU A 205 15.24 11.61 5.66
N GLN A 206 14.15 12.29 5.99
CA GLN A 206 12.82 11.78 5.67
C GLN A 206 12.68 11.66 4.16
N TYR A 207 12.16 10.53 3.65
CA TYR A 207 12.17 10.22 2.21
C TYR A 207 11.51 11.30 1.34
N TYR A 208 10.51 12.03 1.86
CA TYR A 208 9.82 13.10 1.14
C TYR A 208 10.60 14.42 1.11
N LYS A 209 11.66 14.57 1.90
CA LYS A 209 12.61 15.70 1.85
C LYS A 209 13.86 15.37 1.03
N TYR A 210 14.04 14.12 0.66
CA TYR A 210 15.22 13.66 -0.02
C TYR A 210 15.16 13.96 -1.52
N THR A 211 16.23 14.58 -2.02
CA THR A 211 16.46 14.77 -3.45
C THR A 211 17.75 14.06 -3.82
N PRO A 212 17.69 13.02 -4.68
CA PRO A 212 18.87 12.28 -5.09
C PRO A 212 19.76 13.15 -5.97
N GLN A 213 21.07 13.11 -5.72
CA GLN A 213 22.04 13.73 -6.61
C GLN A 213 22.28 12.83 -7.82
N CYS A 214 22.45 13.41 -9.01
CA CYS A 214 22.66 12.66 -10.25
C CYS A 214 23.86 11.71 -10.18
N VAL A 215 24.90 12.08 -9.43
CA VAL A 215 26.10 11.29 -9.21
C VAL A 215 26.58 11.51 -7.78
N LEU A 216 26.78 10.42 -7.05
CA LEU A 216 27.56 10.40 -5.82
C LEU A 216 28.77 9.50 -6.03
N GLU A 217 29.94 9.89 -5.53
CA GLU A 217 31.17 9.14 -5.75
C GLU A 217 32.12 9.27 -4.55
N ASN A 218 32.79 8.16 -4.22
CA ASN A 218 33.95 8.10 -3.35
C ASN A 218 35.01 7.17 -3.96
N ASP A 219 36.08 6.87 -3.23
CA ASP A 219 37.18 6.02 -3.75
C ASP A 219 36.76 4.60 -4.13
N LYS A 220 35.69 4.08 -3.51
CA LYS A 220 35.23 2.70 -3.67
C LYS A 220 34.00 2.55 -4.54
N TYR A 221 33.11 3.54 -4.51
CA TYR A 221 31.78 3.45 -5.09
C TYR A 221 31.42 4.66 -5.93
N LYS A 222 30.58 4.41 -6.93
CA LYS A 222 29.84 5.44 -7.66
C LYS A 222 28.38 5.06 -7.71
N LEU A 223 27.51 6.01 -7.44
CA LEU A 223 26.06 5.85 -7.46
C LEU A 223 25.47 6.87 -8.43
N TYR A 224 24.83 6.38 -9.48
CA TYR A 224 24.12 7.23 -10.44
C TYR A 224 22.63 7.20 -10.18
N TRP A 225 21.98 8.34 -10.38
CA TRP A 225 20.53 8.50 -10.35
C TRP A 225 20.01 8.96 -11.70
N ASP A 226 19.02 8.25 -12.23
CA ASP A 226 18.23 8.60 -13.42
C ASP A 226 19.10 9.09 -14.61
N ARG A 227 20.21 8.39 -14.87
CA ARG A 227 21.20 8.79 -15.86
C ARG A 227 21.25 7.82 -17.03
N THR A 228 21.18 8.37 -18.24
CA THR A 228 21.37 7.61 -19.46
C THR A 228 22.81 7.12 -19.58
N VAL A 229 22.98 5.82 -19.81
CA VAL A 229 24.24 5.19 -20.13
C VAL A 229 24.49 5.34 -21.63
N LEU A 230 25.59 6.01 -21.96
CA LEU A 230 26.03 6.14 -23.35
C LEU A 230 26.73 4.86 -23.77
N THR A 231 26.30 4.29 -24.88
CA THR A 231 26.84 3.06 -25.45
C THR A 231 27.22 3.27 -26.93
N ASP A 232 28.20 2.51 -27.42
CA ASP A 232 28.65 2.53 -28.82
C ASP A 232 27.61 1.99 -29.80
N GLN A 233 26.71 1.13 -29.32
CA GLN A 233 25.53 0.66 -30.04
C GLN A 233 24.27 1.33 -29.50
N TYR A 234 23.29 1.55 -30.38
CA TYR A 234 21.98 2.05 -29.96
C TYR A 234 21.25 0.98 -29.14
N ILE A 235 20.99 1.28 -27.87
CA ILE A 235 20.16 0.46 -26.99
C ILE A 235 18.92 1.25 -26.61
N LYS A 236 17.74 0.68 -26.88
CA LYS A 236 16.45 1.30 -26.58
C LYS A 236 16.26 1.59 -25.08
N GLN A 237 16.85 0.75 -24.22
CA GLN A 237 16.66 0.76 -22.78
C GLN A 237 18.00 0.92 -22.09
N ASN A 238 18.47 2.16 -22.03
CA ASN A 238 19.80 2.54 -21.55
C ASN A 238 19.77 3.49 -20.34
N ARG A 239 18.62 3.62 -19.67
CA ARG A 239 18.43 4.52 -18.52
C ARG A 239 17.78 3.78 -17.35
N PRO A 240 18.56 2.98 -16.59
CA PRO A 240 18.12 2.46 -15.29
C PRO A 240 17.87 3.61 -14.30
N ASP A 241 17.01 3.36 -13.30
CA ASP A 241 16.71 4.37 -12.27
C ASP A 241 17.92 4.65 -11.38
N ILE A 242 18.66 3.60 -11.01
CA ILE A 242 19.85 3.68 -10.17
C ILE A 242 20.92 2.74 -10.71
N ILE A 243 22.18 3.19 -10.69
CA ILE A 243 23.34 2.36 -11.03
C ILE A 243 24.37 2.46 -9.92
N ILE A 244 24.79 1.31 -9.39
CA ILE A 244 25.89 1.18 -8.44
C ILE A 244 27.11 0.67 -9.18
N VAL A 245 28.26 1.31 -9.00
CA VAL A 245 29.56 0.82 -9.45
C VAL A 245 30.43 0.58 -8.22
N ASP A 246 30.79 -0.67 -7.98
CA ASP A 246 31.84 -1.05 -7.04
C ASP A 246 33.17 -1.14 -7.80
N LYS A 247 34.06 -0.17 -7.54
CA LYS A 247 35.35 -0.03 -8.22
C LYS A 247 36.31 -1.16 -7.84
N GLY A 248 36.25 -1.64 -6.60
CA GLY A 248 37.14 -2.69 -6.09
C GLY A 248 36.77 -4.07 -6.61
N ALA A 249 35.47 -4.40 -6.55
CA ALA A 249 34.95 -5.67 -7.07
C ALA A 249 34.81 -5.69 -8.60
N GLN A 250 34.94 -4.53 -9.26
CA GLN A 250 34.61 -4.33 -10.68
C GLN A 250 33.19 -4.84 -11.00
N LYS A 251 32.25 -4.50 -10.12
CA LYS A 251 30.85 -4.95 -10.18
C LYS A 251 29.95 -3.75 -10.43
N VAL A 252 29.01 -3.90 -11.36
CA VAL A 252 27.94 -2.93 -11.60
C VAL A 252 26.59 -3.57 -11.31
N THR A 253 25.75 -2.86 -10.56
CA THR A 253 24.37 -3.28 -10.29
C THR A 253 23.43 -2.22 -10.84
N LEU A 254 22.60 -2.61 -11.80
CA LEU A 254 21.51 -1.79 -12.35
C LEU A 254 20.26 -2.04 -11.53
N ILE A 255 19.56 -1.01 -11.11
CA ILE A 255 18.33 -1.12 -10.34
C ILE A 255 17.23 -0.38 -11.08
N ASP A 256 16.12 -1.08 -11.27
CA ASP A 256 14.97 -0.59 -12.03
C ASP A 256 13.69 -0.84 -11.23
N VAL A 257 13.00 0.23 -10.90
CA VAL A 257 11.83 0.25 -10.03
C VAL A 257 10.56 0.13 -10.87
N ALA A 258 9.54 -0.56 -10.38
CA ALA A 258 8.22 -0.51 -11.00
C ALA A 258 7.09 -0.71 -10.01
N ILE A 259 6.04 0.08 -10.24
CA ILE A 259 4.81 0.06 -9.46
C ILE A 259 3.62 -0.32 -10.35
N PRO A 260 3.52 -1.58 -10.84
CA PRO A 260 2.42 -2.02 -11.68
C PRO A 260 1.12 -2.22 -10.88
N ASN A 261 0.03 -2.59 -11.56
CA ASN A 261 -1.11 -3.22 -10.89
C ASN A 261 -0.73 -4.63 -10.40
N SER A 262 -1.49 -5.19 -9.45
CA SER A 262 -1.19 -6.48 -8.82
C SER A 262 -1.12 -7.66 -9.80
N ASN A 263 -1.76 -7.54 -10.97
CA ASN A 263 -1.78 -8.61 -11.96
C ASN A 263 -0.37 -8.79 -12.56
N ASN A 264 0.12 -10.03 -12.51
CA ASN A 264 1.36 -10.46 -13.17
C ASN A 264 2.66 -9.80 -12.64
N LEU A 265 2.79 -9.61 -11.32
CA LEU A 265 4.03 -9.09 -10.70
C LEU A 265 5.29 -9.89 -11.10
N THR A 266 5.20 -11.23 -11.15
CA THR A 266 6.30 -12.11 -11.58
C THR A 266 6.69 -11.87 -13.03
N TYR A 267 5.71 -11.69 -13.92
CA TYR A 267 5.99 -11.39 -15.32
C TYR A 267 6.76 -10.07 -15.46
N LYS A 268 6.35 -9.03 -14.72
CA LYS A 268 7.02 -7.73 -14.71
C LYS A 268 8.46 -7.82 -14.20
N ASN A 269 8.72 -8.70 -13.24
CA ASN A 269 10.07 -9.00 -12.76
C ASN A 269 10.95 -9.55 -13.89
N ASN A 270 10.47 -10.59 -14.57
CA ASN A 270 11.21 -11.25 -15.64
C ASN A 270 11.38 -10.33 -16.87
N GLU A 271 10.36 -9.55 -17.21
CA GLU A 271 10.38 -8.56 -18.29
C GLU A 271 11.51 -7.55 -18.06
N LYS A 272 11.65 -7.01 -16.84
CA LYS A 272 12.72 -6.04 -16.52
C LYS A 272 14.11 -6.65 -16.60
N VAL A 273 14.31 -7.84 -16.05
CA VAL A 273 15.60 -8.52 -16.14
C VAL A 273 15.96 -8.77 -17.61
N ALA A 274 15.03 -9.25 -18.43
CA ALA A 274 15.27 -9.48 -19.85
C ALA A 274 15.58 -8.17 -20.62
N LYS A 275 14.89 -7.09 -20.28
CA LYS A 275 14.98 -5.77 -20.93
C LYS A 275 16.36 -5.12 -20.81
N TYR A 276 17.10 -5.35 -19.73
CA TYR A 276 18.42 -4.74 -19.50
C TYR A 276 19.61 -5.60 -19.91
N ARG A 277 19.41 -6.87 -20.33
CA ARG A 277 20.51 -7.78 -20.70
C ARG A 277 21.48 -7.20 -21.74
N GLU A 278 20.96 -6.50 -22.74
CA GLU A 278 21.80 -5.87 -23.76
C GLU A 278 22.65 -4.74 -23.18
N LEU A 279 22.06 -3.92 -22.29
CA LEU A 279 22.77 -2.87 -21.57
C LEU A 279 23.85 -3.45 -20.65
N GLU A 280 23.55 -4.54 -19.94
CA GLU A 280 24.52 -5.23 -19.08
C GLU A 280 25.76 -5.65 -19.87
N PHE A 281 25.56 -6.25 -21.04
CA PHE A 281 26.67 -6.65 -21.93
C PHE A 281 27.51 -5.45 -22.37
N GLN A 282 26.85 -4.35 -22.76
CA GLN A 282 27.54 -3.15 -23.20
C GLN A 282 28.33 -2.47 -22.09
N ILE A 283 27.76 -2.35 -20.90
CA ILE A 283 28.46 -1.85 -19.71
C ILE A 283 29.64 -2.73 -19.37
N LYS A 284 29.46 -4.05 -19.36
CA LYS A 284 30.52 -5.01 -19.04
C LYS A 284 31.72 -4.82 -19.96
N ARG A 285 31.46 -4.70 -21.26
CA ARG A 285 32.48 -4.51 -22.30
C ARG A 285 33.14 -3.13 -22.23
N GLN A 286 32.36 -2.05 -22.25
CA GLN A 286 32.88 -0.69 -22.34
C GLN A 286 33.56 -0.22 -21.06
N TRP A 287 32.97 -0.54 -19.90
CA TRP A 287 33.51 -0.12 -18.60
C TRP A 287 34.50 -1.14 -18.02
N LYS A 288 34.78 -2.23 -18.76
CA LYS A 288 35.71 -3.31 -18.38
C LYS A 288 35.39 -3.90 -16.99
N MET A 289 34.11 -4.16 -16.75
CA MET A 289 33.60 -4.70 -15.48
C MET A 289 33.63 -6.23 -15.48
N LYS A 290 33.88 -6.84 -14.32
CA LYS A 290 33.84 -8.30 -14.16
C LYS A 290 32.41 -8.82 -14.10
N TYR A 291 31.57 -8.11 -13.36
CA TYR A 291 30.19 -8.50 -13.09
C TYR A 291 29.25 -7.33 -13.37
N VAL A 292 28.15 -7.61 -14.06
CA VAL A 292 27.05 -6.66 -14.27
C VAL A 292 25.76 -7.43 -14.07
N GLU A 293 24.85 -6.90 -13.26
CA GLU A 293 23.54 -7.52 -12.99
C GLU A 293 22.44 -6.47 -12.85
N THR A 294 21.21 -6.86 -13.16
CA THR A 294 20.01 -6.05 -12.95
C THR A 294 19.18 -6.61 -11.80
N ILE A 295 18.89 -5.76 -10.81
CA ILE A 295 18.03 -6.06 -9.67
C ILE A 295 16.75 -5.23 -9.76
N PRO A 296 15.62 -5.81 -10.17
CA PRO A 296 14.35 -5.10 -10.23
C PRO A 296 13.74 -4.89 -8.84
N ILE A 297 13.14 -3.71 -8.60
CA ILE A 297 12.40 -3.41 -7.36
C ILE A 297 10.93 -3.22 -7.71
N ILE A 298 10.12 -4.24 -7.43
CA ILE A 298 8.72 -4.30 -7.88
C ILE A 298 7.76 -4.40 -6.71
N MET A 299 6.72 -3.57 -6.73
CA MET A 299 5.63 -3.58 -5.76
C MET A 299 4.33 -3.20 -6.44
N SER A 300 3.20 -3.80 -6.08
CA SER A 300 1.92 -3.36 -6.64
C SER A 300 1.56 -1.94 -6.18
N SER A 301 0.88 -1.19 -7.03
CA SER A 301 0.26 0.09 -6.70
C SER A 301 -0.72 0.03 -5.52
N THR A 302 -1.25 -1.15 -5.22
CA THR A 302 -2.15 -1.45 -4.08
C THR A 302 -1.42 -2.01 -2.86
N GLY A 303 -0.09 -2.02 -2.86
CA GLY A 303 0.74 -2.42 -1.73
C GLY A 303 1.04 -3.91 -1.59
N VAL A 304 0.64 -4.73 -2.58
CA VAL A 304 1.03 -6.16 -2.65
C VAL A 304 2.53 -6.29 -2.87
N ILE A 305 3.18 -7.10 -2.03
CA ILE A 305 4.62 -7.31 -2.00
C ILE A 305 4.96 -8.71 -2.52
N PRO A 306 5.61 -8.82 -3.70
CA PRO A 306 6.12 -10.10 -4.17
C PRO A 306 7.32 -10.52 -3.32
N ARG A 307 7.52 -11.83 -3.11
CA ARG A 307 8.67 -12.37 -2.38
C ARG A 307 10.00 -11.95 -3.00
N SER A 308 10.03 -11.83 -4.33
CA SER A 308 11.20 -11.35 -5.07
C SER A 308 11.64 -9.94 -4.66
N LEU A 309 10.73 -9.06 -4.21
CA LEU A 309 11.13 -7.75 -3.69
C LEU A 309 12.01 -7.89 -2.44
N LEU A 310 11.64 -8.80 -1.53
CA LEU A 310 12.39 -9.04 -0.29
C LEU A 310 13.75 -9.67 -0.58
N GLU A 311 13.77 -10.64 -1.50
CA GLU A 311 15.00 -11.27 -1.99
C GLU A 311 15.94 -10.24 -2.63
N ASN A 312 15.41 -9.35 -3.47
CA ASN A 312 16.17 -8.30 -4.15
C ASN A 312 16.69 -7.23 -3.18
N ILE A 313 15.90 -6.84 -2.17
CA ILE A 313 16.37 -5.97 -1.07
C ILE A 313 17.54 -6.61 -0.33
N LYS A 314 17.45 -7.91 -0.07
CA LYS A 314 18.52 -8.68 0.58
C LYS A 314 19.76 -8.81 -0.31
N ALA A 315 19.59 -9.00 -1.62
CA ALA A 315 20.69 -9.03 -2.59
C ALA A 315 21.45 -7.70 -2.69
N LEU A 316 20.74 -6.58 -2.46
CA LEU A 316 21.36 -5.25 -2.30
C LEU A 316 21.99 -5.03 -0.91
N GLU A 317 21.89 -6.02 -0.02
CA GLU A 317 22.28 -5.99 1.39
C GLU A 317 21.73 -4.75 2.11
N LEU A 318 20.48 -4.41 1.79
CA LEU A 318 19.71 -3.38 2.48
C LEU A 318 18.93 -4.02 3.64
N SER A 319 18.51 -3.19 4.60
CA SER A 319 17.66 -3.65 5.69
C SER A 319 16.35 -4.21 5.13
N GLU A 320 15.95 -5.40 5.57
CA GLU A 320 14.67 -6.00 5.20
C GLU A 320 13.49 -5.09 5.51
N ASN A 321 13.60 -4.17 6.49
CA ASN A 321 12.53 -3.24 6.84
C ASN A 321 12.26 -2.15 5.78
N ILE A 322 13.13 -1.96 4.79
CA ILE A 322 12.97 -0.91 3.78
C ILE A 322 11.68 -1.08 2.97
N HIS A 323 11.21 -2.32 2.74
CA HIS A 323 9.95 -2.57 2.02
C HIS A 323 8.76 -1.87 2.69
N LYS A 324 8.80 -1.69 4.02
CA LYS A 324 7.75 -1.03 4.80
C LYS A 324 7.67 0.45 4.46
N ILE A 325 8.81 1.10 4.30
CA ILE A 325 8.92 2.53 3.95
C ILE A 325 8.44 2.72 2.51
N ILE A 326 8.89 1.85 1.60
CA ILE A 326 8.47 1.86 0.19
C ILE A 326 6.95 1.66 0.11
N GLN A 327 6.40 0.66 0.80
CA GLN A 327 4.97 0.35 0.81
C GLN A 327 4.15 1.54 1.28
N LYS A 328 4.55 2.17 2.40
CA LYS A 328 3.88 3.38 2.89
C LYS A 328 3.91 4.50 1.87
N GLY A 329 5.08 4.80 1.27
CA GLY A 329 5.21 5.85 0.27
C GLY A 329 4.34 5.63 -0.97
N VAL A 330 4.34 4.39 -1.48
CA VAL A 330 3.55 3.97 -2.65
C VAL A 330 2.05 4.05 -2.36
N LEU A 331 1.59 3.51 -1.23
CA LEU A 331 0.18 3.54 -0.85
C LEU A 331 -0.32 4.98 -0.69
N LEU A 332 0.43 5.85 -0.01
CA LEU A 332 0.06 7.26 0.13
C LEU A 332 0.00 8.00 -1.21
N ALA A 333 0.88 7.67 -2.16
CA ALA A 333 0.82 8.21 -3.51
C ALA A 333 -0.40 7.67 -4.29
N THR A 334 -0.71 6.38 -4.19
CA THR A 334 -1.92 5.80 -4.80
C THR A 334 -3.19 6.44 -4.24
N ALA A 335 -3.28 6.64 -2.92
CA ALA A 335 -4.41 7.34 -2.32
C ALA A 335 -4.56 8.77 -2.86
N ARG A 336 -3.44 9.51 -3.03
CA ARG A 336 -3.44 10.86 -3.64
C ARG A 336 -3.94 10.84 -5.08
N ILE A 337 -3.47 9.89 -5.91
CA ILE A 337 -3.93 9.70 -7.29
C ILE A 337 -5.44 9.48 -7.34
N VAL A 338 -5.96 8.55 -6.54
CA VAL A 338 -7.39 8.22 -6.56
C VAL A 338 -8.21 9.40 -6.05
N ARG A 339 -7.77 10.14 -5.02
CA ARG A 339 -8.43 11.37 -4.57
C ARG A 339 -8.49 12.43 -5.68
N LYS A 340 -7.39 12.66 -6.39
CA LYS A 340 -7.33 13.59 -7.54
C LYS A 340 -8.22 13.13 -8.69
N PHE A 341 -8.25 11.82 -8.97
CA PHE A 341 -9.15 11.24 -9.95
C PHE A 341 -10.63 11.50 -9.60
N MET A 342 -10.99 11.32 -8.33
CA MET A 342 -12.33 11.53 -7.82
C MET A 342 -12.72 13.01 -7.69
N GLY A 343 -11.75 13.88 -7.42
CA GLY A 343 -11.93 15.32 -7.18
C GLY A 343 -12.13 16.15 -8.44
N ASN A 344 -11.66 15.71 -9.61
CA ASN A 344 -12.11 16.27 -10.89
C ASN A 344 -13.52 15.75 -11.18
N ALA A 345 -14.51 16.43 -10.61
CA ALA A 345 -15.81 16.55 -11.23
C ALA A 345 -15.64 17.56 -12.37
N SER A 346 -15.44 17.07 -13.58
CA SER A 346 -15.73 17.89 -14.75
C SER A 346 -17.19 18.32 -14.63
N THR A 347 -17.37 19.62 -14.42
CA THR A 347 -18.61 20.38 -14.63
C THR A 347 -19.30 19.97 -15.92
#